data_AF-K9TV91-F1
#
_entry.id   AF-K9TV91-F1
#
_cell.length_a   1.000
_cell.length_b   1.000
_cell.length_c   1.000
_cell.angle_alpha   90.00
_cell.angle_beta   90.00
_cell.angle_gamma   90.00
#
_symmetry.space_group_name_H-M   'P 1'
#
loop_
_entity.id
_entity.type
_entity.pdbx_description
1 polymer ?
#
loop_
_entity_poly.entity_id
_entity_poly.type
_entity_poly.pdbx_seq_one_letter_code
_entity_poly.pdbx_strand_id
1 'polypeptide(L)'
;MQILDRHLSTQVETFRQLQMQLRDRWKNVESFDRSDGDILVIPSLSVDQREIQKIEGVLHYEERLLFSLIRLQNPRTRLIYITSQPLHPSVIDYYLQLLPGIPFSHARDRLLLLSTYDSSFKPLTQKILERPRLIERIKQALRRDQSFMICYNTSPWERELSLKLEIPLYAADPDLTIWGTKSGSRQIFAESGVPHPDGCHDRLDSVDDLATATAELWERQPHLKRMVVKLNEGISGEANALFDLKPLQEFAPGKISHGDRVAAIKDSLPSLRFQATSENWTNYASRVPELGAIVEAFVEGEVKRSPSVQGRILPDGTVEILSTHDQILGGPDGQIYLGCRFPADEAYRVQLQDLGLKIGWTLAKKGALERFGIDFMAVQQADGNWDLQAIEINLRKGGTTHPFMTLKLLTNGRYDLSTGLFYSQQGRAKYYVATDNLHKKRYRGLLPNDLMDIIASHRLHFDTGTETGTVFHLMGCLSEFGKLGLTSIGDSPQQAEDIYQKVIKVLDGETKSHHNAAATTTAQQIIPFGWRLEGG
;
A
#
# COMPACT_ATOMS: atom_id res chain seq x y z
N MET A 1 29.59 9.15 -22.24
CA MET A 1 29.02 9.95 -21.13
C MET A 1 28.16 11.09 -21.65
N GLN A 2 28.72 12.16 -22.23
CA GLN A 2 27.95 13.37 -22.61
C GLN A 2 26.68 13.18 -23.48
N ILE A 3 26.67 12.24 -24.45
CA ILE A 3 25.47 11.99 -25.29
C ILE A 3 24.37 11.25 -24.49
N LEU A 4 24.77 10.31 -23.61
CA LEU A 4 23.85 9.58 -22.74
C LEU A 4 23.23 10.51 -21.71
N ASP A 5 24.05 11.38 -21.11
CA ASP A 5 23.61 12.38 -20.12
C ASP A 5 22.63 13.40 -20.74
N ARG A 6 22.89 13.82 -22.00
CA ARG A 6 21.99 14.75 -22.72
C ARG A 6 20.65 14.09 -23.09
N HIS A 7 20.66 12.82 -23.47
CA HIS A 7 19.43 12.08 -23.78
C HIS A 7 18.58 11.86 -22.52
N LEU A 8 19.20 11.46 -21.41
CA LEU A 8 18.51 11.29 -20.12
C LEU A 8 17.92 12.62 -19.64
N SER A 9 18.68 13.71 -19.72
CA SER A 9 18.21 15.06 -19.41
C SER A 9 17.00 15.47 -20.26
N THR A 10 16.97 15.10 -21.53
CA THR A 10 15.85 15.42 -22.44
C THR A 10 14.59 14.62 -22.09
N GLN A 11 14.74 13.34 -21.70
CA GLN A 11 13.61 12.50 -21.26
C GLN A 11 12.99 13.01 -19.95
N VAL A 12 13.82 13.41 -18.98
CA VAL A 12 13.37 13.98 -17.71
C VAL A 12 12.57 15.26 -17.96
N GLU A 13 13.09 16.15 -18.80
CA GLU A 13 12.40 17.41 -19.13
C GLU A 13 11.06 17.16 -19.84
N THR A 14 11.04 16.25 -20.82
CA THR A 14 9.80 15.88 -21.54
C THR A 14 8.77 15.27 -20.59
N PHE A 15 9.21 14.43 -19.64
CA PHE A 15 8.32 13.83 -18.66
C PHE A 15 7.72 14.88 -17.71
N ARG A 16 8.54 15.82 -17.23
CA ARG A 16 8.06 16.95 -16.42
C ARG A 16 7.07 17.82 -17.19
N GLN A 17 7.31 18.06 -18.48
CA GLN A 17 6.36 18.75 -19.35
C GLN A 17 5.02 18.03 -19.45
N LEU A 18 5.02 16.70 -19.60
CA LEU A 18 3.79 15.92 -19.53
C LEU A 18 3.10 16.10 -18.17
N GLN A 19 3.82 15.94 -17.06
CA GLN A 19 3.24 16.12 -15.72
C GLN A 19 2.66 17.52 -15.49
N MET A 20 3.26 18.57 -16.04
CA MET A 20 2.74 19.94 -15.95
C MET A 20 1.35 20.07 -16.62
N GLN A 21 1.05 19.29 -17.66
CA GLN A 21 -0.28 19.29 -18.28
C GLN A 21 -1.40 18.88 -17.30
N LEU A 22 -1.06 18.16 -16.22
CA LEU A 22 -2.04 17.81 -15.19
C LEU A 22 -2.57 19.04 -14.45
N ARG A 23 -1.75 20.09 -14.32
CA ARG A 23 -2.16 21.38 -13.73
C ARG A 23 -3.22 22.05 -14.59
N ASP A 24 -2.98 22.10 -15.90
CA ASP A 24 -3.88 22.77 -16.84
C ASP A 24 -5.23 22.03 -16.95
N ARG A 25 -5.20 20.71 -16.78
CA ARG A 25 -6.40 19.86 -16.83
C ARG A 25 -7.25 19.93 -15.56
N TRP A 26 -6.65 20.19 -14.39
CA TRP A 26 -7.35 20.17 -13.11
C TRP A 26 -7.09 21.43 -12.29
N LYS A 27 -8.09 22.31 -12.23
CA LYS A 27 -8.03 23.55 -11.45
C LYS A 27 -8.21 23.34 -9.94
N ASN A 28 -8.83 22.24 -9.54
CA ASN A 28 -9.05 21.88 -8.14
C ASN A 28 -9.33 20.37 -7.99
N VAL A 29 -9.41 19.91 -6.74
CA VAL A 29 -9.68 18.52 -6.36
C VAL A 29 -10.99 17.96 -6.88
N GLU A 30 -12.07 18.72 -6.77
CA GLU A 30 -13.39 18.24 -7.17
C GLU A 30 -13.43 17.98 -8.67
N SER A 31 -12.75 18.83 -9.44
CA SER A 31 -12.54 18.66 -10.88
C SER A 31 -11.69 17.42 -11.20
N PHE A 32 -10.77 17.00 -10.34
CA PHE A 32 -10.00 15.77 -10.52
C PHE A 32 -10.83 14.54 -10.19
N ASP A 33 -11.51 14.52 -9.03
CA ASP A 33 -12.27 13.36 -8.60
C ASP A 33 -13.48 13.07 -9.52
N ARG A 34 -13.98 14.11 -10.22
CA ARG A 34 -15.03 14.02 -11.25
C ARG A 34 -14.49 14.25 -12.67
N SER A 35 -13.19 14.10 -12.90
CA SER A 35 -12.61 14.44 -14.20
C SER A 35 -13.18 13.57 -15.32
N ASP A 36 -13.58 14.22 -16.40
CA ASP A 36 -13.86 13.54 -17.66
C ASP A 36 -12.54 13.13 -18.29
N GLY A 37 -12.51 11.97 -18.97
CA GLY A 37 -11.32 11.53 -19.67
C GLY A 37 -11.07 10.04 -19.57
N ASP A 38 -9.92 9.64 -20.11
CA ASP A 38 -9.48 8.26 -20.11
C ASP A 38 -8.44 8.07 -19.01
N ILE A 39 -8.66 7.06 -18.18
CA ILE A 39 -7.74 6.70 -17.13
C ILE A 39 -7.10 5.38 -17.54
N LEU A 40 -5.79 5.43 -17.82
CA LEU A 40 -4.98 4.24 -18.00
C LEU A 40 -4.50 3.75 -16.63
N VAL A 41 -4.97 2.60 -16.20
CA VAL A 41 -4.61 1.99 -14.92
C VAL A 41 -3.54 0.93 -15.15
N ILE A 42 -2.34 1.22 -14.65
CA ILE A 42 -1.18 0.33 -14.70
C ILE A 42 -0.83 -0.09 -13.27
N PRO A 43 -1.42 -1.16 -12.73
CA PRO A 43 -1.19 -1.62 -11.37
C PRO A 43 0.15 -2.37 -11.21
N SER A 44 1.20 -1.88 -11.88
CA SER A 44 2.55 -2.44 -11.84
C SER A 44 3.14 -2.33 -10.43
N LEU A 45 3.78 -3.41 -9.98
CA LEU A 45 4.60 -3.45 -8.77
C LEU A 45 6.08 -3.40 -9.18
N SER A 46 6.57 -2.21 -9.53
CA SER A 46 7.96 -1.99 -9.97
C SER A 46 8.90 -1.72 -8.78
N VAL A 47 8.91 -2.64 -7.80
CA VAL A 47 9.82 -2.58 -6.63
C VAL A 47 10.82 -3.76 -6.65
N ASP A 48 11.70 -3.86 -5.64
CA ASP A 48 12.67 -4.96 -5.52
C ASP A 48 11.98 -6.33 -5.66
N GLN A 49 12.39 -7.10 -6.67
CA GLN A 49 11.76 -8.37 -7.03
C GLN A 49 12.03 -9.48 -6.01
N ARG A 50 13.14 -9.41 -5.25
CA ARG A 50 13.42 -10.34 -4.16
C ARG A 50 12.45 -10.12 -3.00
N GLU A 51 12.04 -8.87 -2.74
CA GLU A 51 11.01 -8.57 -1.74
C GLU A 51 9.62 -9.03 -2.19
N ILE A 52 9.26 -8.76 -3.45
CA ILE A 52 7.96 -9.16 -4.02
C ILE A 52 7.75 -10.67 -3.96
N GLN A 53 8.80 -11.46 -4.23
CA GLN A 53 8.72 -12.92 -4.26
C GLN A 53 8.41 -13.55 -2.88
N LYS A 54 8.61 -12.81 -1.78
CA LYS A 54 8.25 -13.27 -0.43
C LYS A 54 6.73 -13.23 -0.20
N ILE A 55 5.99 -12.48 -1.01
CA ILE A 55 4.55 -12.26 -0.84
C ILE A 55 3.76 -13.32 -1.63
N GLU A 56 3.07 -14.21 -0.91
CA GLU A 56 2.16 -15.17 -1.54
C GLU A 56 1.01 -14.44 -2.27
N GLY A 57 0.75 -14.86 -3.52
CA GLY A 57 -0.31 -14.32 -4.38
C GLY A 57 -0.02 -12.94 -4.97
N VAL A 58 1.23 -12.48 -4.99
CA VAL A 58 1.57 -11.10 -5.39
C VAL A 58 1.16 -10.71 -6.81
N LEU A 59 1.06 -11.65 -7.75
CA LEU A 59 0.55 -11.36 -9.10
C LEU A 59 -0.90 -10.84 -9.08
N HIS A 60 -1.70 -11.23 -8.09
CA HIS A 60 -3.07 -10.74 -7.92
C HIS A 60 -3.14 -9.38 -7.23
N TYR A 61 -2.02 -8.82 -6.76
CA TYR A 61 -2.03 -7.47 -6.19
C TYR A 61 -2.37 -6.41 -7.23
N GLU A 62 -2.29 -6.77 -8.52
CA GLU A 62 -2.85 -5.97 -9.58
C GLU A 62 -4.36 -5.72 -9.40
N GLU A 63 -5.08 -6.54 -8.64
CA GLU A 63 -6.49 -6.34 -8.28
C GLU A 63 -6.71 -5.22 -7.24
N ARG A 64 -5.67 -4.78 -6.52
CA ARG A 64 -5.80 -3.71 -5.49
C ARG A 64 -6.25 -2.38 -6.07
N LEU A 65 -6.00 -2.14 -7.35
CA LEU A 65 -6.41 -0.91 -8.05
C LEU A 65 -7.79 -1.03 -8.71
N LEU A 66 -8.51 -2.16 -8.54
CA LEU A 66 -9.86 -2.32 -9.08
C LEU A 66 -10.88 -1.35 -8.47
N PHE A 67 -10.60 -0.72 -7.32
CA PHE A 67 -11.40 0.41 -6.84
C PHE A 67 -11.49 1.55 -7.88
N SER A 68 -10.54 1.65 -8.82
CA SER A 68 -10.59 2.64 -9.90
C SER A 68 -11.79 2.45 -10.82
N LEU A 69 -12.34 1.22 -10.95
CA LEU A 69 -13.58 0.96 -11.70
C LEU A 69 -14.76 1.75 -11.15
N ILE A 70 -14.73 2.11 -9.86
CA ILE A 70 -15.77 2.93 -9.23
C ILE A 70 -15.86 4.32 -9.89
N ARG A 71 -14.77 4.81 -10.50
CA ARG A 71 -14.79 6.07 -11.27
C ARG A 71 -15.67 6.03 -12.52
N LEU A 72 -16.07 4.84 -12.99
CA LEU A 72 -17.08 4.71 -14.05
C LEU A 72 -18.45 5.22 -13.63
N GLN A 73 -18.69 5.52 -12.35
CA GLN A 73 -19.82 6.34 -11.91
C GLN A 73 -19.92 7.68 -12.65
N ASN A 74 -18.80 8.27 -13.10
CA ASN A 74 -18.88 9.40 -14.03
C ASN A 74 -19.13 8.84 -15.45
N PRO A 75 -20.27 9.17 -16.10
CA PRO A 75 -20.59 8.66 -17.45
C PRO A 75 -19.60 9.11 -18.54
N ARG A 76 -18.80 10.16 -18.29
CA ARG A 76 -17.81 10.69 -19.24
C ARG A 76 -16.40 10.12 -19.06
N THR A 77 -16.20 9.27 -18.06
CA THR A 77 -14.92 8.59 -17.80
C THR A 77 -14.85 7.27 -18.59
N ARG A 78 -13.70 6.97 -19.17
CA ARG A 78 -13.37 5.64 -19.72
C ARG A 78 -12.16 5.08 -18.98
N LEU A 79 -12.13 3.77 -18.78
CA LEU A 79 -11.03 3.09 -18.10
C LEU A 79 -10.39 2.08 -19.02
N ILE A 80 -9.07 2.13 -19.10
CA ILE A 80 -8.25 1.09 -19.70
C ILE A 80 -7.46 0.46 -18.55
N TYR A 81 -7.78 -0.79 -18.21
CA TYR A 81 -7.13 -1.52 -17.13
C TYR A 81 -6.25 -2.62 -17.72
N ILE A 82 -4.97 -2.63 -17.35
CA ILE A 82 -4.02 -3.60 -17.86
C ILE A 82 -3.54 -4.50 -16.73
N THR A 83 -3.45 -5.80 -16.99
CA THR A 83 -2.94 -6.79 -16.03
C THR A 83 -1.92 -7.73 -16.68
N SER A 84 -1.17 -8.42 -15.83
CA SER A 84 -0.25 -9.49 -16.21
C SER A 84 -1.00 -10.71 -16.76
N GLN A 85 -2.11 -11.06 -16.10
CA GLN A 85 -2.99 -12.17 -16.43
C GLN A 85 -4.45 -11.70 -16.55
N PRO A 86 -5.29 -12.34 -17.38
CA PRO A 86 -6.70 -11.99 -17.47
C PRO A 86 -7.40 -12.06 -16.09
N LEU A 87 -8.17 -11.03 -15.77
CA LEU A 87 -9.01 -11.01 -14.57
C LEU A 87 -10.24 -11.91 -14.78
N HIS A 88 -10.64 -12.63 -13.73
CA HIS A 88 -11.84 -13.46 -13.79
C HIS A 88 -13.10 -12.58 -14.00
N PRO A 89 -14.01 -12.92 -14.93
CA PRO A 89 -15.18 -12.08 -15.24
C PRO A 89 -16.02 -11.71 -14.00
N SER A 90 -16.28 -12.66 -13.11
CA SER A 90 -17.07 -12.41 -11.88
C SER A 90 -16.44 -11.32 -10.98
N VAL A 91 -15.12 -11.16 -10.99
CA VAL A 91 -14.44 -10.10 -10.22
C VAL A 91 -14.76 -8.73 -10.82
N ILE A 92 -14.76 -8.61 -12.14
CA ILE A 92 -15.15 -7.37 -12.83
C ILE A 92 -16.63 -7.08 -12.60
N ASP A 93 -17.46 -8.10 -12.73
CA ASP A 93 -18.90 -7.96 -12.57
C ASP A 93 -19.26 -7.50 -11.15
N TYR A 94 -18.58 -8.04 -10.14
CA TYR A 94 -18.67 -7.60 -8.76
C TYR A 94 -18.41 -6.10 -8.60
N TYR A 95 -17.28 -5.58 -9.13
CA TYR A 95 -16.96 -4.15 -9.01
C TYR A 95 -17.94 -3.24 -9.77
N LEU A 96 -18.41 -3.67 -10.94
CA LEU A 96 -19.38 -2.90 -11.71
C LEU A 96 -20.78 -2.90 -11.08
N GLN A 97 -21.15 -3.94 -10.33
CA GLN A 97 -22.40 -3.97 -9.55
C GLN A 97 -22.37 -3.04 -8.34
N LEU A 98 -21.19 -2.67 -7.84
CA LEU A 98 -21.06 -1.70 -6.74
C LEU A 98 -21.38 -0.26 -7.16
N LEU A 99 -21.52 0.03 -8.47
CA LEU A 99 -21.72 1.39 -8.97
C LEU A 99 -23.16 1.87 -8.70
N PRO A 100 -23.38 2.83 -7.78
CA PRO A 100 -24.70 3.38 -7.52
C PRO A 100 -25.20 4.17 -8.73
N GLY A 101 -26.46 3.94 -9.12
CA GLY A 101 -27.16 4.80 -10.08
C GLY A 101 -26.74 4.66 -11.56
N ILE A 102 -25.84 3.73 -11.91
CA ILE A 102 -25.46 3.45 -13.31
C ILE A 102 -25.80 2.01 -13.66
N PRO A 103 -26.53 1.76 -14.77
CA PRO A 103 -26.75 0.40 -15.22
C PRO A 103 -25.41 -0.24 -15.62
N PHE A 104 -25.23 -1.48 -15.20
CA PHE A 104 -24.03 -2.28 -15.42
C PHE A 104 -23.48 -2.21 -16.86
N SER A 105 -24.37 -2.34 -17.86
CA SER A 105 -24.00 -2.31 -19.28
C SER A 105 -23.29 -1.01 -19.68
N HIS A 106 -23.78 0.15 -19.23
CA HIS A 106 -23.18 1.44 -19.56
C HIS A 106 -21.79 1.64 -18.96
N ALA A 107 -21.51 1.08 -17.79
CA ALA A 107 -20.18 1.09 -17.21
C ALA A 107 -19.25 0.12 -17.96
N ARG A 108 -19.75 -1.07 -18.30
CA ARG A 108 -19.01 -2.10 -19.04
C ARG A 108 -18.52 -1.62 -20.40
N ASP A 109 -19.36 -0.88 -21.14
CA ASP A 109 -19.04 -0.34 -22.48
C ASP A 109 -17.88 0.67 -22.47
N ARG A 110 -17.58 1.25 -21.31
CA ARG A 110 -16.49 2.23 -21.11
C ARG A 110 -15.25 1.64 -20.44
N LEU A 111 -15.24 0.32 -20.22
CA LEU A 111 -14.13 -0.42 -19.61
C LEU A 111 -13.45 -1.33 -20.64
N LEU A 112 -12.20 -0.99 -20.98
CA LEU A 112 -11.32 -1.84 -21.77
C LEU A 112 -10.36 -2.60 -20.85
N LEU A 113 -10.40 -3.93 -20.89
CA LEU A 113 -9.48 -4.79 -20.15
C LEU A 113 -8.46 -5.38 -21.13
N LEU A 114 -7.17 -5.21 -20.83
CA LEU A 114 -6.07 -5.79 -21.60
C LEU A 114 -5.19 -6.63 -20.67
N SER A 115 -4.59 -7.69 -21.20
CA SER A 115 -3.66 -8.54 -20.46
C SER A 115 -2.39 -8.79 -21.26
N THR A 116 -1.25 -8.90 -20.58
CA THR A 116 0.02 -9.28 -21.21
C THR A 116 0.18 -10.79 -21.39
N TYR A 117 -0.68 -11.60 -20.75
CA TYR A 117 -0.61 -13.06 -20.68
C TYR A 117 0.77 -13.58 -20.22
N ASP A 118 1.29 -12.97 -19.16
CA ASP A 118 2.65 -13.19 -18.67
C ASP A 118 2.67 -13.28 -17.15
N SER A 119 2.85 -14.49 -16.63
CA SER A 119 2.89 -14.79 -15.20
C SER A 119 4.29 -14.66 -14.60
N SER A 120 5.28 -14.19 -15.35
CA SER A 120 6.61 -13.92 -14.77
C SER A 120 6.51 -12.84 -13.70
N PHE A 121 7.49 -12.81 -12.78
CA PHE A 121 7.56 -11.79 -11.74
C PHE A 121 8.02 -10.41 -12.26
N LYS A 122 8.28 -10.23 -13.57
CA LYS A 122 8.64 -8.90 -14.09
C LYS A 122 7.56 -7.86 -13.74
N PRO A 123 7.93 -6.59 -13.47
CA PRO A 123 6.96 -5.51 -13.35
C PRO A 123 6.03 -5.45 -14.56
N LEU A 124 4.73 -5.21 -14.34
CA LEU A 124 3.73 -5.13 -15.41
C LEU A 124 4.12 -4.09 -16.47
N THR A 125 4.64 -2.94 -16.05
CA THR A 125 5.06 -1.90 -16.99
C THR A 125 6.19 -2.39 -17.90
N GLN A 126 7.16 -3.14 -17.36
CA GLN A 126 8.20 -3.76 -18.18
C GLN A 126 7.59 -4.75 -19.19
N LYS A 127 6.64 -5.58 -18.77
CA LYS A 127 5.91 -6.50 -19.67
C LYS A 127 5.21 -5.75 -20.81
N ILE A 128 4.63 -4.58 -20.53
CA ILE A 128 3.99 -3.73 -21.55
C ILE A 128 5.04 -3.15 -22.51
N LEU A 129 6.15 -2.63 -21.98
CA LEU A 129 7.24 -2.04 -22.78
C LEU A 129 7.88 -3.04 -23.74
N GLU A 130 7.98 -4.31 -23.33
CA GLU A 130 8.45 -5.43 -24.16
C GLU A 130 7.47 -5.82 -25.29
N ARG A 131 6.27 -5.21 -25.36
CA ARG A 131 5.19 -5.56 -26.31
C ARG A 131 4.76 -4.35 -27.16
N PRO A 132 5.49 -4.00 -28.24
CA PRO A 132 5.17 -2.84 -29.08
C PRO A 132 3.73 -2.82 -29.63
N ARG A 133 3.20 -3.98 -30.05
CA ARG A 133 1.81 -4.08 -30.51
C ARG A 133 0.78 -3.77 -29.43
N LEU A 134 1.09 -4.08 -28.16
CA LEU A 134 0.22 -3.72 -27.04
C LEU A 134 0.25 -2.21 -26.80
N ILE A 135 1.43 -1.59 -26.85
CA ILE A 135 1.58 -0.13 -26.75
C ILE A 135 0.73 0.57 -27.83
N GLU A 136 0.81 0.13 -29.08
CA GLU A 136 0.00 0.71 -30.17
C GLU A 136 -1.51 0.53 -29.95
N ARG A 137 -1.94 -0.63 -29.43
CA ARG A 137 -3.35 -0.82 -29.04
C ARG A 137 -3.78 0.11 -27.92
N ILE A 138 -2.92 0.34 -26.92
CA ILE A 138 -3.18 1.29 -25.83
C ILE A 138 -3.32 2.70 -26.40
N LYS A 139 -2.38 3.14 -27.25
CA LYS A 139 -2.46 4.46 -27.91
C LYS A 139 -3.75 4.65 -28.69
N GLN A 140 -4.16 3.66 -29.48
CA GLN A 140 -5.39 3.71 -30.27
C GLN A 140 -6.66 3.80 -29.41
N ALA A 141 -6.63 3.21 -28.21
CA ALA A 141 -7.75 3.28 -27.28
C ALA A 141 -7.88 4.63 -26.57
N LEU A 142 -6.77 5.38 -26.43
CA LEU A 142 -6.69 6.60 -25.63
C LEU A 142 -6.94 7.87 -26.46
N ARG A 143 -7.63 8.85 -25.87
CA ARG A 143 -7.71 10.22 -26.35
C ARG A 143 -6.58 11.02 -25.71
N ARG A 144 -5.44 11.14 -26.39
CA ARG A 144 -4.18 11.70 -25.84
C ARG A 144 -4.36 12.93 -24.94
N ASP A 145 -5.09 13.94 -25.41
CA ASP A 145 -5.27 15.22 -24.68
C ASP A 145 -6.28 15.13 -23.51
N GLN A 146 -7.00 14.01 -23.40
CA GLN A 146 -7.97 13.72 -22.35
C GLN A 146 -7.58 12.48 -21.52
N SER A 147 -6.34 12.00 -21.65
CA SER A 147 -5.88 10.75 -21.03
C SER A 147 -4.80 11.01 -20.00
N PHE A 148 -4.83 10.27 -18.89
CA PHE A 148 -3.72 10.21 -17.94
C PHE A 148 -3.52 8.80 -17.41
N MET A 149 -2.32 8.53 -16.94
CA MET A 149 -1.94 7.25 -16.37
C MET A 149 -1.90 7.33 -14.84
N ILE A 150 -2.36 6.27 -14.18
CA ILE A 150 -2.15 6.04 -12.74
C ILE A 150 -1.46 4.69 -12.54
N CYS A 151 -0.62 4.61 -11.51
CA CYS A 151 0.07 3.39 -11.12
C CYS A 151 0.12 3.20 -9.60
N TYR A 152 0.61 2.05 -9.15
CA TYR A 152 0.83 1.78 -7.73
C TYR A 152 2.07 2.52 -7.20
N ASN A 153 3.20 2.33 -7.88
CA ASN A 153 4.47 2.98 -7.60
C ASN A 153 5.13 3.45 -8.91
N THR A 154 6.16 4.28 -8.79
CA THR A 154 6.85 4.89 -9.92
C THR A 154 8.29 4.44 -9.99
N SER A 155 8.71 4.00 -11.16
CA SER A 155 10.08 3.64 -11.52
C SER A 155 10.43 4.21 -12.90
N PRO A 156 11.69 4.06 -13.38
CA PRO A 156 12.03 4.40 -14.75
C PRO A 156 11.11 3.77 -15.81
N TRP A 157 10.54 2.58 -15.55
CA TRP A 157 9.61 1.91 -16.46
C TRP A 157 8.31 2.70 -16.65
N GLU A 158 7.69 3.18 -15.57
CA GLU A 158 6.46 3.98 -15.66
C GLU A 158 6.69 5.32 -16.38
N ARG A 159 7.87 5.92 -16.18
CA ARG A 159 8.30 7.11 -16.91
C ARG A 159 8.43 6.83 -18.41
N GLU A 160 9.11 5.75 -18.78
CA GLU A 160 9.28 5.35 -20.18
C GLU A 160 7.93 5.07 -20.85
N LEU A 161 7.02 4.39 -20.17
CA LEU A 161 5.68 4.12 -20.70
C LEU A 161 4.89 5.41 -20.91
N SER A 162 4.92 6.34 -19.95
CA SER A 162 4.29 7.66 -20.07
C SER A 162 4.82 8.44 -21.28
N LEU A 163 6.14 8.44 -21.48
CA LEU A 163 6.78 9.08 -22.64
C LEU A 163 6.39 8.41 -23.96
N LYS A 164 6.37 7.07 -24.02
CA LYS A 164 5.99 6.34 -25.25
C LYS A 164 4.52 6.53 -25.63
N LEU A 165 3.64 6.66 -24.63
CA LEU A 165 2.22 6.90 -24.84
C LEU A 165 1.88 8.39 -25.02
N GLU A 166 2.83 9.28 -24.68
CA GLU A 166 2.69 10.73 -24.71
C GLU A 166 1.50 11.25 -23.88
N ILE A 167 1.26 10.61 -22.73
CA ILE A 167 0.23 11.01 -21.76
C ILE A 167 0.87 11.24 -20.38
N PRO A 168 0.33 12.17 -19.58
CA PRO A 168 0.85 12.42 -18.24
C PRO A 168 0.66 11.24 -17.28
N LEU A 169 1.67 11.02 -16.43
CA LEU A 169 1.60 10.12 -15.28
C LEU A 169 1.24 10.92 -14.02
N TYR A 170 0.08 10.61 -13.43
CA TYR A 170 -0.32 11.16 -12.13
C TYR A 170 0.24 10.31 -10.98
N ALA A 171 1.53 10.52 -10.72
CA ALA A 171 2.30 9.96 -9.62
C ALA A 171 3.62 10.75 -9.47
N ALA A 172 4.41 10.49 -8.42
CA ALA A 172 5.70 11.15 -8.22
C ALA A 172 6.70 10.88 -9.37
N ASP A 173 7.56 11.85 -9.69
CA ASP A 173 8.69 11.60 -10.60
C ASP A 173 9.60 10.51 -9.98
N PRO A 174 10.02 9.47 -10.73
CA PRO A 174 10.87 8.44 -10.14
C PRO A 174 12.22 8.96 -9.62
N ASP A 175 12.68 10.15 -10.04
CA ASP A 175 13.88 10.79 -9.47
C ASP A 175 13.67 11.26 -8.01
N LEU A 176 12.41 11.31 -7.55
CA LEU A 176 12.04 11.68 -6.18
C LEU A 176 11.85 10.46 -5.27
N THR A 177 12.06 9.25 -5.75
CA THR A 177 11.92 8.00 -4.97
C THR A 177 12.84 7.96 -3.75
N ILE A 178 13.97 8.69 -3.80
CA ILE A 178 14.88 8.87 -2.67
C ILE A 178 14.14 9.33 -1.39
N TRP A 179 13.12 10.18 -1.51
CA TRP A 179 12.34 10.69 -0.37
C TRP A 179 11.42 9.64 0.26
N GLY A 180 11.22 8.49 -0.39
CA GLY A 180 10.54 7.33 0.16
C GLY A 180 11.49 6.26 0.71
N THR A 181 12.81 6.45 0.62
CA THR A 181 13.79 5.57 1.28
C THR A 181 13.89 5.89 2.77
N LYS A 182 14.48 5.00 3.57
CA LYS A 182 14.59 5.22 5.02
C LYS A 182 15.44 6.45 5.36
N SER A 183 16.60 6.62 4.71
CA SER A 183 17.47 7.79 4.90
C SER A 183 16.81 9.08 4.38
N GLY A 184 16.22 9.06 3.18
CA GLY A 184 15.51 10.21 2.63
C GLY A 184 14.28 10.62 3.45
N SER A 185 13.57 9.65 4.03
CA SER A 185 12.47 9.91 4.97
C SER A 185 12.95 10.71 6.18
N ARG A 186 14.07 10.29 6.79
CA ARG A 186 14.67 10.97 7.95
C ARG A 186 15.09 12.40 7.60
N GLN A 187 15.66 12.62 6.42
CA GLN A 187 15.97 13.96 5.95
C GLN A 187 14.72 14.84 5.86
N ILE A 188 13.62 14.34 5.29
CA ILE A 188 12.35 15.09 5.21
C ILE A 188 11.75 15.34 6.59
N PHE A 189 11.85 14.40 7.53
CA PHE A 189 11.39 14.60 8.91
C PHE A 189 12.18 15.72 9.61
N ALA A 190 13.51 15.72 9.48
CA ALA A 190 14.35 16.79 10.00
C ALA A 190 14.04 18.15 9.34
N GLU A 191 13.94 18.20 8.00
CA GLU A 191 13.61 19.42 7.25
C GLU A 191 12.20 19.98 7.59
N SER A 192 11.25 19.11 7.96
CA SER A 192 9.88 19.50 8.34
C SER A 192 9.71 19.78 9.83
N GLY A 193 10.74 19.56 10.66
CA GLY A 193 10.66 19.68 12.12
C GLY A 193 9.68 18.69 12.75
N VAL A 194 9.49 17.52 12.13
CA VAL A 194 8.66 16.44 12.67
C VAL A 194 9.52 15.51 13.53
N PRO A 195 9.11 15.19 14.78
CA PRO A 195 9.84 14.25 15.62
C PRO A 195 10.00 12.89 14.95
N HIS A 196 11.19 12.32 15.05
CA HIS A 196 11.55 11.00 14.57
C HIS A 196 12.70 10.44 15.43
N PRO A 197 12.87 9.11 15.52
CA PRO A 197 13.91 8.52 16.37
C PRO A 197 15.31 8.99 15.96
N ASP A 198 16.19 9.23 16.92
CA ASP A 198 17.61 9.47 16.64
C ASP A 198 18.23 8.26 15.92
N GLY A 199 19.19 8.50 15.04
CA GLY A 199 19.76 7.49 14.17
C GLY A 199 20.85 8.08 13.28
N CYS A 200 21.33 7.29 12.32
CA CYS A 200 22.24 7.83 11.31
C CYS A 200 21.51 8.84 10.40
N HIS A 201 22.27 9.80 9.89
CA HIS A 201 21.77 10.80 8.93
C HIS A 201 21.83 10.26 7.51
N ASP A 202 22.93 9.60 7.17
CA ASP A 202 23.22 9.14 5.81
C ASP A 202 22.87 7.66 5.60
N ARG A 203 22.77 7.29 4.32
CA ARG A 203 22.69 5.90 3.87
C ARG A 203 24.04 5.22 4.11
N LEU A 204 24.02 4.05 4.75
CA LEU A 204 25.21 3.27 5.09
C LEU A 204 25.42 2.16 4.05
N ASP A 205 26.60 2.11 3.44
CA ASP A 205 26.87 1.26 2.25
C ASP A 205 27.69 0.02 2.56
N SER A 206 28.18 -0.09 3.79
CA SER A 206 28.94 -1.24 4.24
C SER A 206 28.58 -1.66 5.66
N VAL A 207 28.93 -2.89 6.00
CA VAL A 207 28.81 -3.42 7.37
C VAL A 207 29.72 -2.64 8.33
N ASP A 208 30.86 -2.13 7.85
CA ASP A 208 31.78 -1.31 8.65
C ASP A 208 31.16 0.05 9.00
N ASP A 209 30.52 0.70 8.04
CA ASP A 209 29.78 1.95 8.27
C ASP A 209 28.60 1.70 9.23
N LEU A 210 27.91 0.57 9.07
CA LEU A 210 26.83 0.17 9.97
C LEU A 210 27.30 0.01 11.42
N ALA A 211 28.42 -0.70 11.64
CA ALA A 211 28.97 -0.88 12.98
C ALA A 211 29.42 0.45 13.59
N THR A 212 30.05 1.31 12.80
CA THR A 212 30.49 2.66 13.21
C THR A 212 29.30 3.53 13.61
N ALA A 213 28.29 3.66 12.75
CA ALA A 213 27.10 4.45 13.01
C ALA A 213 26.29 3.93 14.22
N THR A 214 26.27 2.61 14.42
CA THR A 214 25.64 1.98 15.60
C THR A 214 26.40 2.36 16.88
N ALA A 215 27.73 2.36 16.85
CA ALA A 215 28.55 2.79 17.99
C ALA A 215 28.31 4.27 18.32
N GLU A 216 28.32 5.14 17.30
CA GLU A 216 28.10 6.58 17.46
C GLU A 216 26.70 6.88 18.02
N LEU A 217 25.67 6.19 17.53
CA LEU A 217 24.31 6.32 18.08
C LEU A 217 24.28 5.91 19.55
N TRP A 218 24.99 4.83 19.93
CA TRP A 218 25.04 4.39 21.31
C TRP A 218 25.77 5.40 22.20
N GLU A 219 26.85 6.01 21.69
CA GLU A 219 27.57 7.09 22.39
C GLU A 219 26.70 8.32 22.63
N ARG A 220 25.87 8.70 21.65
CA ARG A 220 24.88 9.79 21.82
C ARG A 220 23.77 9.43 22.80
N GLN A 221 23.38 8.16 22.86
CA GLN A 221 22.34 7.66 23.76
C GLN A 221 22.78 6.42 24.58
N PRO A 222 23.60 6.60 25.63
CA PRO A 222 24.16 5.48 26.39
C PRO A 222 23.13 4.58 27.08
N HIS A 223 21.91 5.07 27.26
CA HIS A 223 20.81 4.39 27.94
C HIS A 223 19.99 3.48 27.01
N LEU A 224 20.27 3.45 25.70
CA LEU A 224 19.55 2.59 24.78
C LEU A 224 19.67 1.12 25.17
N LYS A 225 18.54 0.42 25.15
CA LYS A 225 18.47 -1.03 25.33
C LYS A 225 18.59 -1.75 24.00
N ARG A 226 18.08 -1.13 22.93
CA ARG A 226 17.95 -1.70 21.60
C ARG A 226 18.04 -0.63 20.52
N MET A 227 18.44 -1.06 19.33
CA MET A 227 18.39 -0.29 18.09
C MET A 227 17.67 -1.09 17.00
N VAL A 228 17.26 -0.41 15.94
CA VAL A 228 16.72 -1.04 14.72
C VAL A 228 17.67 -0.76 13.58
N VAL A 229 18.12 -1.82 12.92
CA VAL A 229 18.76 -1.75 11.62
C VAL A 229 17.69 -1.97 10.55
N LYS A 230 17.65 -1.13 9.53
CA LYS A 230 16.70 -1.24 8.41
C LYS A 230 17.45 -1.14 7.10
N LEU A 231 17.13 -2.00 6.12
CA LEU A 231 17.57 -1.75 4.75
C LEU A 231 16.88 -0.51 4.21
N ASN A 232 17.64 0.33 3.50
CA ASN A 232 17.19 1.65 3.09
C ASN A 232 16.01 1.61 2.11
N GLU A 233 15.90 0.52 1.34
CA GLU A 233 14.87 0.27 0.32
C GLU A 233 14.02 -0.99 0.65
N GLY A 234 13.76 -1.25 1.93
CA GLY A 234 12.89 -2.35 2.38
C GLY A 234 11.39 -2.01 2.39
N ILE A 235 10.51 -3.02 2.37
CA ILE A 235 9.04 -2.86 2.37
C ILE A 235 8.41 -3.68 3.51
N SER A 236 7.26 -3.22 4.04
CA SER A 236 6.41 -3.96 5.00
C SER A 236 7.07 -4.40 6.31
N GLY A 237 8.18 -3.78 6.70
CA GLY A 237 8.91 -4.13 7.93
C GLY A 237 9.71 -5.44 7.86
N GLU A 238 9.67 -6.18 6.75
CA GLU A 238 10.38 -7.46 6.59
C GLU A 238 11.90 -7.29 6.62
N ALA A 239 12.40 -6.11 6.23
CA ALA A 239 13.81 -5.75 6.23
C ALA A 239 14.30 -5.06 7.52
N ASN A 240 13.48 -5.08 8.58
CA ASN A 240 13.90 -4.59 9.90
C ASN A 240 14.60 -5.71 10.68
N ALA A 241 15.65 -5.34 11.41
CA ALA A 241 16.36 -6.22 12.31
C ALA A 241 16.62 -5.51 13.65
N LEU A 242 16.30 -6.18 14.75
CA LEU A 242 16.51 -5.63 16.09
C LEU A 242 17.91 -5.97 16.60
N PHE A 243 18.63 -4.96 17.06
CA PHE A 243 19.93 -5.09 17.73
C PHE A 243 19.77 -4.90 19.23
N ASP A 244 20.08 -5.93 20.02
CA ASP A 244 19.99 -5.88 21.49
C ASP A 244 21.33 -5.46 22.09
N LEU A 245 21.35 -4.36 22.84
CA LEU A 245 22.57 -3.81 23.46
C LEU A 245 22.82 -4.36 24.88
N LYS A 246 21.86 -5.07 25.49
CA LYS A 246 22.03 -5.63 26.85
C LYS A 246 23.18 -6.65 26.95
N PRO A 247 23.46 -7.49 25.93
CA PRO A 247 24.63 -8.37 25.97
C PRO A 247 25.97 -7.63 25.88
N LEU A 248 25.98 -6.37 25.42
CA LEU A 248 27.20 -5.62 25.11
C LEU A 248 27.59 -4.61 26.20
N GLN A 249 27.00 -4.66 27.39
CA GLN A 249 27.16 -3.62 28.42
C GLN A 249 28.61 -3.40 28.90
N GLU A 250 29.52 -4.34 28.69
CA GLU A 250 30.96 -4.17 28.94
C GLU A 250 31.61 -3.20 27.94
N PHE A 251 31.06 -3.10 26.72
CA PHE A 251 31.49 -2.21 25.65
C PHE A 251 30.73 -0.87 25.63
N ALA A 252 29.90 -0.59 26.64
CA ALA A 252 29.07 0.61 26.70
C ALA A 252 29.91 1.91 26.63
N PRO A 253 29.30 3.04 26.21
CA PRO A 253 29.94 4.35 26.24
C PRO A 253 30.56 4.67 27.61
N GLY A 254 31.80 5.16 27.61
CA GLY A 254 32.56 5.48 28.83
C GLY A 254 33.33 4.33 29.47
N LYS A 255 33.18 3.07 29.00
CA LYS A 255 33.93 1.91 29.53
C LYS A 255 35.12 1.48 28.67
N ILE A 256 35.01 1.65 27.35
CA ILE A 256 36.00 1.20 26.37
C ILE A 256 36.19 2.26 25.27
N SER A 257 37.27 2.15 24.49
CA SER A 257 37.54 3.04 23.37
C SER A 257 36.47 2.92 22.28
N HIS A 258 36.30 3.97 21.47
CA HIS A 258 35.36 3.94 20.35
C HIS A 258 35.67 2.77 19.38
N GLY A 259 36.94 2.58 19.01
CA GLY A 259 37.36 1.53 18.08
C GLY A 259 37.03 0.12 18.58
N ASP A 260 37.28 -0.17 19.87
CA ASP A 260 36.94 -1.47 20.45
C ASP A 260 35.43 -1.71 20.50
N ARG A 261 34.64 -0.66 20.74
CA ARG A 261 33.17 -0.74 20.69
C ARG A 261 32.68 -1.03 19.28
N VAL A 262 33.23 -0.36 18.26
CA VAL A 262 32.90 -0.63 16.84
C VAL A 262 33.20 -2.09 16.50
N ALA A 263 34.37 -2.61 16.91
CA ALA A 263 34.72 -4.01 16.69
C ALA A 263 33.72 -4.97 17.37
N ALA A 264 33.40 -4.74 18.65
CA ALA A 264 32.45 -5.57 19.39
C ALA A 264 31.03 -5.54 18.78
N ILE A 265 30.58 -4.38 18.30
CA ILE A 265 29.31 -4.25 17.59
C ILE A 265 29.35 -5.04 16.29
N LYS A 266 30.40 -4.86 15.47
CA LYS A 266 30.57 -5.57 14.20
C LYS A 266 30.51 -7.08 14.39
N ASP A 267 31.19 -7.60 15.40
CA ASP A 267 31.20 -9.03 15.75
C ASP A 267 29.83 -9.52 16.23
N SER A 268 28.98 -8.62 16.72
CA SER A 268 27.64 -8.92 17.23
C SER A 268 26.53 -8.78 16.19
N LEU A 269 26.75 -8.09 15.07
CA LEU A 269 25.75 -7.93 13.99
C LEU A 269 25.17 -9.26 13.47
N PRO A 270 25.92 -10.38 13.40
CA PRO A 270 25.35 -11.68 13.05
C PRO A 270 24.22 -12.17 13.96
N SER A 271 24.10 -11.62 15.18
CA SER A 271 23.06 -11.97 16.16
C SER A 271 21.80 -11.10 16.09
N LEU A 272 21.70 -10.22 15.09
CA LEU A 272 20.50 -9.42 14.81
C LEU A 272 19.24 -10.31 14.75
N ARG A 273 18.13 -9.81 15.31
CA ARG A 273 16.84 -10.50 15.27
C ARG A 273 15.99 -9.99 14.12
N PHE A 274 15.91 -10.78 13.06
CA PHE A 274 15.16 -10.46 11.84
C PHE A 274 13.65 -10.67 12.02
N GLN A 275 12.85 -9.81 11.39
CA GLN A 275 11.39 -9.89 11.45
C GLN A 275 10.81 -10.89 10.44
N ALA A 276 11.44 -11.03 9.28
CA ALA A 276 11.06 -12.02 8.28
C ALA A 276 11.76 -13.36 8.56
N THR A 277 11.01 -14.46 8.53
CA THR A 277 11.53 -15.83 8.77
C THR A 277 12.52 -16.30 7.70
N SER A 278 12.54 -15.65 6.54
CA SER A 278 13.45 -15.93 5.43
C SER A 278 14.76 -15.13 5.50
N GLU A 279 14.89 -14.18 6.43
CA GLU A 279 16.08 -13.33 6.59
C GLU A 279 17.03 -13.89 7.65
N ASN A 280 18.33 -13.76 7.38
CA ASN A 280 19.44 -14.10 8.26
C ASN A 280 20.59 -13.11 8.03
N TRP A 281 21.66 -13.20 8.80
CA TRP A 281 22.76 -12.23 8.63
C TRP A 281 23.42 -12.31 7.25
N THR A 282 23.59 -13.50 6.69
CA THR A 282 24.31 -13.68 5.42
C THR A 282 23.59 -13.04 4.24
N ASN A 283 22.28 -13.24 4.10
CA ASN A 283 21.51 -12.59 3.04
C ASN A 283 21.21 -11.12 3.34
N TYR A 284 21.10 -10.72 4.60
CA TYR A 284 20.90 -9.33 4.96
C TYR A 284 22.15 -8.47 4.68
N ALA A 285 23.32 -8.93 5.14
CA ALA A 285 24.59 -8.22 4.99
C ALA A 285 25.02 -8.09 3.52
N SER A 286 24.75 -9.11 2.69
CA SER A 286 25.06 -9.04 1.25
C SER A 286 24.25 -7.97 0.51
N ARG A 287 23.13 -7.51 1.08
CA ARG A 287 22.28 -6.47 0.51
C ARG A 287 22.62 -5.06 0.98
N VAL A 288 23.42 -4.91 2.04
CA VAL A 288 23.82 -3.57 2.53
C VAL A 288 24.53 -2.77 1.44
N PRO A 289 25.46 -3.31 0.64
CA PRO A 289 26.06 -2.54 -0.46
C PRO A 289 25.07 -2.20 -1.59
N GLU A 290 24.08 -3.08 -1.84
CA GLU A 290 23.10 -2.92 -2.91
C GLU A 290 22.04 -1.87 -2.54
N LEU A 291 21.40 -2.01 -1.38
CA LEU A 291 20.26 -1.20 -0.97
C LEU A 291 20.66 -0.08 0.00
N GLY A 292 21.76 -0.24 0.72
CA GLY A 292 22.11 0.58 1.87
C GLY A 292 21.35 0.16 3.12
N ALA A 293 21.80 0.66 4.26
CA ALA A 293 21.15 0.48 5.56
C ALA A 293 21.06 1.80 6.33
N ILE A 294 20.20 1.81 7.35
CA ILE A 294 20.20 2.81 8.41
C ILE A 294 20.16 2.12 9.77
N VAL A 295 20.60 2.82 10.81
CA VAL A 295 20.40 2.43 12.20
C VAL A 295 19.72 3.57 12.96
N GLU A 296 18.74 3.24 13.78
CA GLU A 296 18.04 4.20 14.63
C GLU A 296 17.68 3.62 16.00
N ALA A 297 17.42 4.50 16.96
CA ALA A 297 16.98 4.15 18.29
C ALA A 297 15.65 3.39 18.21
N PHE A 298 15.56 2.26 18.93
CA PHE A 298 14.28 1.58 19.06
C PHE A 298 13.37 2.38 19.99
N VAL A 299 12.20 2.78 19.50
CA VAL A 299 11.21 3.48 20.32
C VAL A 299 10.60 2.50 21.33
N GLU A 300 11.01 2.66 22.59
CA GLU A 300 10.51 1.92 23.76
C GLU A 300 9.16 2.45 24.24
N GLY A 301 8.40 1.62 24.96
CA GLY A 301 7.11 2.01 25.56
C GLY A 301 6.25 0.81 25.94
N GLU A 302 5.52 0.90 27.06
CA GLU A 302 4.60 -0.16 27.50
C GLU A 302 3.34 -0.21 26.63
N VAL A 303 2.72 0.96 26.41
CA VAL A 303 1.57 1.12 25.52
C VAL A 303 2.04 1.80 24.25
N LYS A 304 2.16 1.01 23.17
CA LYS A 304 2.68 1.45 21.87
C LYS A 304 1.74 1.05 20.74
N ARG A 305 1.59 1.94 19.77
CA ARG A 305 0.79 1.75 18.55
C ARG A 305 1.58 2.23 17.33
N SER A 306 1.16 1.80 16.15
CA SER A 306 1.80 2.18 14.88
C SER A 306 0.79 2.84 13.95
N PRO A 307 0.40 4.10 14.20
CA PRO A 307 -0.52 4.77 13.30
C PRO A 307 0.15 5.22 12.00
N SER A 308 -0.66 5.60 11.02
CA SER A 308 -0.20 6.23 9.80
C SER A 308 -1.11 7.36 9.32
N VAL A 309 -0.56 8.22 8.47
CA VAL A 309 -1.26 9.30 7.81
C VAL A 309 -1.11 9.10 6.31
N GLN A 310 -2.19 9.33 5.58
CA GLN A 310 -2.19 9.31 4.12
C GLN A 310 -2.54 10.71 3.60
N GLY A 311 -1.71 11.24 2.72
CA GLY A 311 -1.97 12.49 2.04
C GLY A 311 -1.88 12.37 0.53
N ARG A 312 -2.24 13.46 -0.15
CA ARG A 312 -1.94 13.66 -1.56
C ARG A 312 -1.38 15.05 -1.82
N ILE A 313 -0.51 15.15 -2.82
CA ILE A 313 -0.04 16.41 -3.38
C ILE A 313 -0.67 16.54 -4.77
N LEU A 314 -1.33 17.66 -5.02
CA LEU A 314 -1.96 17.95 -6.29
C LEU A 314 -0.94 18.55 -7.27
N PRO A 315 -1.23 18.58 -8.58
CA PRO A 315 -0.32 19.17 -9.56
C PRO A 315 0.08 20.61 -9.22
N ASP A 316 -0.83 21.42 -8.69
CA ASP A 316 -0.57 22.81 -8.28
C ASP A 316 0.29 22.96 -7.00
N GLY A 317 0.66 21.85 -6.35
CA GLY A 317 1.42 21.82 -5.10
C GLY A 317 0.57 21.84 -3.84
N THR A 318 -0.77 21.88 -3.95
CA THR A 318 -1.67 21.79 -2.80
C THR A 318 -1.51 20.44 -2.11
N VAL A 319 -1.38 20.47 -0.78
CA VAL A 319 -1.24 19.27 0.07
C VAL A 319 -2.54 19.03 0.80
N GLU A 320 -3.04 17.80 0.73
CA GLU A 320 -4.25 17.39 1.44
C GLU A 320 -4.02 16.12 2.24
N ILE A 321 -4.53 16.10 3.47
CA ILE A 321 -4.65 14.86 4.24
C ILE A 321 -5.96 14.18 3.87
N LEU A 322 -5.87 12.88 3.68
CA LEU A 322 -6.96 12.06 3.18
C LEU A 322 -7.48 11.11 4.25
N SER A 323 -6.59 10.54 5.06
CA SER A 323 -6.98 9.65 6.15
C SER A 323 -5.86 9.46 7.17
N THR A 324 -6.25 9.03 8.36
CA THR A 324 -5.36 8.51 9.39
C THR A 324 -5.78 7.09 9.74
N HIS A 325 -4.83 6.24 10.11
CA HIS A 325 -5.08 4.83 10.40
C HIS A 325 -4.35 4.39 11.65
N ASP A 326 -4.92 3.42 12.35
CA ASP A 326 -4.16 2.54 13.24
C ASP A 326 -3.85 1.23 12.52
N GLN A 327 -2.56 0.89 12.43
CA GLN A 327 -2.16 -0.35 11.80
C GLN A 327 -2.43 -1.55 12.71
N ILE A 328 -2.94 -2.62 12.11
CA ILE A 328 -3.07 -3.93 12.72
C ILE A 328 -1.77 -4.67 12.40
N LEU A 329 -0.93 -4.88 13.42
CA LEU A 329 0.37 -5.52 13.27
C LEU A 329 0.38 -6.94 13.84
N GLY A 330 1.22 -7.80 13.28
CA GLY A 330 1.49 -9.14 13.77
C GLY A 330 2.95 -9.54 13.51
N GLY A 331 3.20 -10.86 13.43
CA GLY A 331 4.56 -11.40 13.39
C GLY A 331 5.22 -11.50 14.79
N PRO A 332 6.46 -12.02 14.87
CA PRO A 332 7.10 -12.34 16.15
C PRO A 332 7.21 -11.18 17.14
N ASP A 333 7.56 -9.98 16.64
CA ASP A 333 7.69 -8.76 17.47
C ASP A 333 6.65 -7.68 17.12
N GLY A 334 5.54 -8.05 16.44
CA GLY A 334 4.46 -7.12 16.12
C GLY A 334 4.85 -6.02 15.13
N GLN A 335 5.68 -6.33 14.13
CA GLN A 335 6.16 -5.35 13.12
C GLN A 335 5.63 -5.61 11.70
N ILE A 336 4.89 -6.69 11.47
CA ILE A 336 4.37 -7.06 10.14
C ILE A 336 2.97 -6.49 9.96
N TYR A 337 2.75 -5.73 8.88
CA TYR A 337 1.44 -5.16 8.56
C TYR A 337 0.42 -6.23 8.14
N LEU A 338 -0.69 -6.33 8.90
CA LEU A 338 -1.81 -7.23 8.61
C LEU A 338 -3.03 -6.49 8.06
N GLY A 339 -3.19 -5.20 8.38
CA GLY A 339 -4.36 -4.43 8.01
C GLY A 339 -4.41 -3.09 8.74
N CYS A 340 -5.54 -2.42 8.71
CA CYS A 340 -5.71 -1.13 9.38
C CYS A 340 -7.13 -0.92 9.89
N ARG A 341 -7.25 -0.01 10.87
CA ARG A 341 -8.50 0.60 11.31
C ARG A 341 -8.51 2.07 10.91
N PHE A 342 -9.66 2.55 10.46
CA PHE A 342 -9.90 3.95 10.10
C PHE A 342 -11.08 4.52 10.89
N PRO A 343 -10.98 5.77 11.39
CA PRO A 343 -9.77 6.58 11.46
C PRO A 343 -8.78 6.03 12.51
N ALA A 344 -7.62 6.67 12.66
CA ALA A 344 -6.78 6.48 13.83
C ALA A 344 -7.52 6.92 15.12
N ASP A 345 -7.02 6.47 16.28
CA ASP A 345 -7.56 6.83 17.60
C ASP A 345 -7.72 8.35 17.78
N GLU A 346 -8.81 8.75 18.43
CA GLU A 346 -9.14 10.14 18.67
C GLU A 346 -8.10 10.89 19.51
N ALA A 347 -7.34 10.17 20.36
CA ALA A 347 -6.33 10.76 21.21
C ALA A 347 -5.15 11.39 20.44
N TYR A 348 -4.90 10.99 19.19
CA TYR A 348 -3.77 11.49 18.39
C TYR A 348 -4.07 11.74 16.91
N ARG A 349 -5.24 11.36 16.37
CA ARG A 349 -5.51 11.50 14.93
C ARG A 349 -5.40 12.93 14.40
N VAL A 350 -5.72 13.95 15.18
CA VAL A 350 -5.59 15.36 14.74
C VAL A 350 -4.12 15.77 14.69
N GLN A 351 -3.36 15.47 15.75
CA GLN A 351 -1.92 15.73 15.79
C GLN A 351 -1.17 15.01 14.66
N LEU A 352 -1.55 13.76 14.35
CA LEU A 352 -1.02 13.04 13.19
C LEU A 352 -1.22 13.80 11.87
N GLN A 353 -2.42 14.35 11.65
CA GLN A 353 -2.71 15.13 10.44
C GLN A 353 -1.82 16.36 10.33
N ASP A 354 -1.62 17.09 11.43
CA ASP A 354 -0.76 18.28 11.46
C ASP A 354 0.70 17.93 11.13
N LEU A 355 1.22 16.83 11.65
CA LEU A 355 2.55 16.33 11.33
C LEU A 355 2.64 15.88 9.85
N GLY A 356 1.60 15.20 9.36
CA GLY A 356 1.49 14.80 7.96
C GLY A 356 1.46 15.98 6.99
N LEU A 357 0.80 17.08 7.36
CA LEU A 357 0.76 18.32 6.57
C LEU A 357 2.15 18.95 6.45
N LYS A 358 2.90 19.05 7.55
CA LYS A 358 4.26 19.58 7.55
C LYS A 358 5.17 18.80 6.61
N ILE A 359 5.13 17.47 6.69
CA ILE A 359 5.90 16.60 5.80
C ILE A 359 5.44 16.76 4.34
N GLY A 360 4.12 16.76 4.10
CA GLY A 360 3.55 16.95 2.78
C GLY A 360 3.98 18.26 2.12
N TRP A 361 4.05 19.37 2.88
CA TRP A 361 4.55 20.65 2.36
C TRP A 361 6.04 20.59 1.99
N THR A 362 6.87 19.90 2.78
CA THR A 362 8.28 19.69 2.44
C THR A 362 8.42 18.85 1.18
N LEU A 363 7.66 17.75 1.05
CA LEU A 363 7.63 16.91 -0.15
C LEU A 363 7.15 17.68 -1.39
N ALA A 364 6.11 18.51 -1.25
CA ALA A 364 5.60 19.35 -2.33
C ALA A 364 6.67 20.34 -2.84
N LYS A 365 7.46 20.93 -1.94
CA LYS A 365 8.61 21.79 -2.31
C LYS A 365 9.69 21.05 -3.10
N LYS A 366 9.84 19.72 -2.90
CA LYS A 366 10.73 18.87 -3.71
C LYS A 366 10.12 18.48 -5.06
N GLY A 367 8.86 18.82 -5.32
CA GLY A 367 8.14 18.48 -6.55
C GLY A 367 7.42 17.13 -6.51
N ALA A 368 7.25 16.53 -5.32
CA ALA A 368 6.49 15.29 -5.19
C ALA A 368 5.03 15.49 -5.62
N LEU A 369 4.44 14.44 -6.18
CA LEU A 369 3.09 14.46 -6.75
C LEU A 369 2.30 13.22 -6.32
N GLU A 370 0.99 13.39 -6.18
CA GLU A 370 0.04 12.34 -5.83
C GLU A 370 0.30 11.79 -4.42
N ARG A 371 0.47 10.48 -4.23
CA ARG A 371 0.35 9.87 -2.91
C ARG A 371 1.63 9.92 -2.09
N PHE A 372 1.45 10.24 -0.81
CA PHE A 372 2.40 9.93 0.24
C PHE A 372 1.66 9.33 1.45
N GLY A 373 2.29 8.36 2.10
CA GLY A 373 1.89 7.85 3.41
C GLY A 373 3.02 8.05 4.40
N ILE A 374 2.70 8.34 5.65
CA ILE A 374 3.69 8.49 6.72
C ILE A 374 3.35 7.51 7.82
N ASP A 375 4.28 6.65 8.19
CA ASP A 375 4.14 5.74 9.31
C ASP A 375 4.76 6.38 10.56
N PHE A 376 4.08 6.21 11.69
CA PHE A 376 4.49 6.74 12.99
C PHE A 376 4.54 5.63 14.03
N MET A 377 5.37 5.83 15.05
CA MET A 377 5.24 5.17 16.34
C MET A 377 4.56 6.12 17.32
N ALA A 378 3.50 5.65 17.96
CA ALA A 378 2.79 6.37 19.01
C ALA A 378 3.01 5.65 20.34
N VAL A 379 3.59 6.35 21.31
CA VAL A 379 3.85 5.81 22.66
C VAL A 379 3.11 6.65 23.69
N GLN A 380 2.31 5.99 24.52
CA GLN A 380 1.66 6.66 25.63
C GLN A 380 2.69 6.91 26.75
N GLN A 381 2.83 8.17 27.13
CA GLN A 381 3.68 8.63 28.22
C GLN A 381 2.97 8.46 29.57
N ALA A 382 3.74 8.55 30.67
CA ALA A 382 3.22 8.37 32.03
C ALA A 382 2.17 9.45 32.42
N ASP A 383 2.19 10.61 31.78
CA ASP A 383 1.21 11.69 31.96
C ASP A 383 -0.08 11.49 31.13
N GLY A 384 -0.15 10.41 30.34
CA GLY A 384 -1.27 10.09 29.47
C GLY A 384 -1.19 10.68 28.06
N ASN A 385 -0.22 11.58 27.78
CA ASN A 385 -0.01 12.14 26.45
C ASN A 385 0.62 11.12 25.50
N TRP A 386 0.44 11.32 24.19
CA TRP A 386 1.04 10.47 23.17
C TRP A 386 2.25 11.15 22.53
N ASP A 387 3.40 10.50 22.63
CA ASP A 387 4.59 10.86 21.86
C ASP A 387 4.51 10.21 20.47
N LEU A 388 4.60 11.04 19.42
CA LEU A 388 4.44 10.63 18.02
C LEU A 388 5.76 10.83 17.28
N GLN A 389 6.36 9.73 16.84
CA GLN A 389 7.65 9.71 16.17
C GLN A 389 7.48 9.15 14.75
N ALA A 390 7.76 9.95 13.72
CA ALA A 390 7.71 9.50 12.33
C ALA A 390 8.83 8.49 12.05
N ILE A 391 8.54 7.42 11.31
CA ILE A 391 9.50 6.33 11.05
C ILE A 391 9.74 6.04 9.57
N GLU A 392 8.79 6.37 8.69
CA GLU A 392 8.89 6.04 7.26
C GLU A 392 7.96 6.89 6.40
N ILE A 393 8.44 7.31 5.23
CA ILE A 393 7.63 7.90 4.16
C ILE A 393 7.44 6.86 3.06
N ASN A 394 6.19 6.63 2.69
CA ASN A 394 5.80 5.83 1.56
C ASN A 394 5.35 6.76 0.41
N LEU A 395 6.26 7.11 -0.50
CA LEU A 395 5.95 7.97 -1.66
C LEU A 395 5.32 7.17 -2.82
N ARG A 396 4.21 6.50 -2.54
CA ARG A 396 3.46 5.63 -3.46
C ARG A 396 2.08 5.31 -2.90
N LYS A 397 1.26 4.59 -3.66
CA LYS A 397 0.04 3.97 -3.12
C LYS A 397 0.43 2.81 -2.19
N GLY A 398 -0.02 2.86 -0.94
CA GLY A 398 0.17 1.80 0.07
C GLY A 398 -1.08 0.96 0.34
N GLY A 399 -0.99 0.01 1.27
CA GLY A 399 -2.10 -0.87 1.70
C GLY A 399 -3.31 -0.13 2.27
N THR A 400 -3.14 1.11 2.74
CA THR A 400 -4.24 1.97 3.20
C THR A 400 -4.89 2.80 2.09
N THR A 401 -4.37 2.75 0.85
CA THR A 401 -4.91 3.56 -0.27
C THR A 401 -6.21 3.00 -0.79
N HIS A 402 -6.24 1.71 -1.12
CA HIS A 402 -7.44 1.08 -1.68
C HIS A 402 -8.64 1.11 -0.73
N PRO A 403 -8.55 0.86 0.61
CA PRO A 403 -9.74 0.87 1.46
C PRO A 403 -10.31 2.29 1.57
N PHE A 404 -9.44 3.30 1.70
CA PHE A 404 -9.87 4.70 1.73
C PHE A 404 -10.52 5.12 0.41
N MET A 405 -9.90 4.78 -0.72
CA MET A 405 -10.45 5.13 -2.03
C MET A 405 -11.77 4.42 -2.32
N THR A 406 -11.91 3.16 -1.91
CA THR A 406 -13.18 2.42 -1.97
C THR A 406 -14.26 3.13 -1.16
N LEU A 407 -13.99 3.46 0.12
CA LEU A 407 -14.93 4.22 0.95
C LEU A 407 -15.31 5.55 0.27
N LYS A 408 -14.32 6.33 -0.14
CA LYS A 408 -14.52 7.66 -0.73
C LYS A 408 -15.36 7.61 -2.00
N LEU A 409 -15.07 6.68 -2.91
CA LEU A 409 -15.75 6.60 -4.20
C LEU A 409 -17.14 5.98 -4.11
N LEU A 410 -17.38 5.03 -3.20
CA LEU A 410 -18.72 4.44 -3.03
C LEU A 410 -19.70 5.37 -2.32
N THR A 411 -19.21 6.19 -1.38
CA THR A 411 -20.05 7.09 -0.57
C THR A 411 -20.04 8.54 -1.05
N ASN A 412 -19.14 8.88 -1.98
CA ASN A 412 -18.87 10.23 -2.48
C ASN A 412 -18.72 11.27 -1.33
N GLY A 413 -18.19 10.79 -0.20
CA GLY A 413 -18.06 11.54 1.04
C GLY A 413 -16.81 12.40 1.10
N ARG A 414 -16.63 13.07 2.25
CA ARG A 414 -15.55 14.03 2.50
C ARG A 414 -14.87 13.77 3.83
N TYR A 415 -13.57 14.02 3.85
CA TYR A 415 -12.76 13.99 5.06
C TYR A 415 -12.78 15.39 5.72
N ASP A 416 -13.00 15.44 7.01
CA ASP A 416 -13.03 16.67 7.81
C ASP A 416 -11.77 16.78 8.67
N LEU A 417 -10.91 17.74 8.32
CA LEU A 417 -9.63 17.96 8.99
C LEU A 417 -9.79 18.41 10.46
N SER A 418 -10.91 19.06 10.81
CA SER A 418 -11.12 19.55 12.17
C SER A 418 -11.37 18.43 13.18
N THR A 419 -11.96 17.33 12.71
CA THR A 419 -12.30 16.17 13.54
C THR A 419 -11.44 14.95 13.25
N GLY A 420 -10.83 14.88 12.06
CA GLY A 420 -10.16 13.68 11.55
C GLY A 420 -11.12 12.55 11.14
N LEU A 421 -12.39 12.88 10.91
CA LEU A 421 -13.44 11.92 10.54
C LEU A 421 -13.77 12.03 9.05
N PHE A 422 -14.26 10.93 8.49
CA PHE A 422 -14.84 10.91 7.15
C PHE A 422 -16.36 10.84 7.24
N TYR A 423 -17.04 11.71 6.51
CA TYR A 423 -18.50 11.76 6.45
C TYR A 423 -18.97 11.40 5.06
N SER A 424 -19.93 10.48 4.95
CA SER A 424 -20.62 10.22 3.69
C SER A 424 -21.47 11.43 3.26
N GLN A 425 -22.02 11.39 2.04
CA GLN A 425 -22.91 12.47 1.58
C GLN A 425 -24.16 12.64 2.44
N GLN A 426 -24.57 11.59 3.14
CA GLN A 426 -25.68 11.62 4.09
C GLN A 426 -25.28 12.24 5.44
N GLY A 427 -24.03 12.71 5.60
CA GLY A 427 -23.53 13.32 6.83
C GLY A 427 -23.22 12.31 7.95
N ARG A 428 -23.14 11.01 7.64
CA ARG A 428 -22.82 9.97 8.62
C ARG A 428 -21.32 9.73 8.66
N ALA A 429 -20.75 9.67 9.86
CA ALA A 429 -19.36 9.27 10.04
C ALA A 429 -19.18 7.82 9.60
N LYS A 430 -18.11 7.54 8.85
CA LYS A 430 -17.78 6.20 8.36
C LYS A 430 -16.46 5.72 8.92
N TYR A 431 -16.44 4.45 9.27
CA TYR A 431 -15.33 3.73 9.87
C TYR A 431 -15.06 2.47 9.05
N TYR A 432 -13.84 1.97 9.07
CA TYR A 432 -13.58 0.65 8.52
C TYR A 432 -12.48 -0.12 9.21
N VAL A 433 -12.56 -1.45 9.06
CA VAL A 433 -11.45 -2.39 9.27
C VAL A 433 -11.12 -2.99 7.91
N ALA A 434 -9.85 -2.91 7.51
CA ALA A 434 -9.39 -3.39 6.21
C ALA A 434 -8.15 -4.28 6.33
N THR A 435 -8.06 -5.28 5.45
CA THR A 435 -6.91 -6.18 5.37
C THR A 435 -6.70 -6.65 3.94
N ASP A 436 -5.45 -6.85 3.56
CA ASP A 436 -5.04 -7.60 2.37
C ASP A 436 -4.59 -9.03 2.71
N ASN A 437 -4.63 -9.39 3.99
CA ASN A 437 -3.96 -10.55 4.58
C ASN A 437 -4.93 -11.42 5.38
N LEU A 438 -6.22 -11.44 5.03
CA LEU A 438 -7.10 -12.51 5.51
C LEU A 438 -6.67 -13.80 4.80
N HIS A 439 -5.79 -14.54 5.46
CA HIS A 439 -5.07 -15.66 4.86
C HIS A 439 -5.15 -16.88 5.78
N LYS A 440 -5.85 -17.92 5.32
CA LYS A 440 -5.93 -19.20 6.04
C LYS A 440 -5.85 -20.36 5.06
N LYS A 441 -5.04 -21.38 5.38
CA LYS A 441 -4.91 -22.59 4.56
C LYS A 441 -6.25 -23.26 4.22
N ARG A 442 -7.23 -23.19 5.12
CA ARG A 442 -8.57 -23.78 4.92
C ARG A 442 -9.41 -23.08 3.84
N TYR A 443 -9.06 -21.85 3.46
CA TYR A 443 -9.76 -21.13 2.39
C TYR A 443 -9.30 -21.54 0.99
N ARG A 444 -8.18 -22.27 0.89
CA ARG A 444 -7.67 -22.78 -0.40
C ARG A 444 -8.69 -23.70 -1.04
N GLY A 445 -8.88 -23.53 -2.35
CA GLY A 445 -9.86 -24.25 -3.16
C GLY A 445 -11.19 -23.52 -3.33
N LEU A 446 -11.50 -22.48 -2.54
CA LEU A 446 -12.67 -21.64 -2.80
C LEU A 446 -12.47 -20.85 -4.11
N LEU A 447 -13.35 -21.08 -5.07
CA LEU A 447 -13.36 -20.36 -6.33
C LEU A 447 -13.99 -18.97 -6.17
N PRO A 448 -13.69 -18.01 -7.07
CA PRO A 448 -14.35 -16.71 -7.06
C PRO A 448 -15.88 -16.79 -7.09
N ASN A 449 -16.46 -17.78 -7.78
CA ASN A 449 -17.92 -17.97 -7.80
C ASN A 449 -18.47 -18.50 -6.46
N ASP A 450 -17.75 -19.41 -5.79
CA ASP A 450 -18.13 -19.88 -4.45
C ASP A 450 -18.17 -18.69 -3.47
N LEU A 451 -17.19 -17.79 -3.56
CA LEU A 451 -17.18 -16.56 -2.78
C LEU A 451 -18.42 -15.70 -3.06
N MET A 452 -18.86 -15.56 -4.31
CA MET A 452 -20.08 -14.80 -4.65
C MET A 452 -21.32 -15.45 -4.03
N ASP A 453 -21.44 -16.77 -4.08
CA ASP A 453 -22.56 -17.51 -3.48
C ASP A 453 -22.59 -17.34 -1.96
N ILE A 454 -21.42 -17.39 -1.31
CA ILE A 454 -21.28 -17.13 0.13
C ILE A 454 -21.68 -15.68 0.47
N ILE A 455 -21.20 -14.70 -0.30
CA ILE A 455 -21.53 -13.28 -0.11
C ILE A 455 -23.04 -13.05 -0.20
N ALA A 456 -23.69 -13.66 -1.19
CA ALA A 456 -25.13 -13.55 -1.40
C ALA A 456 -25.92 -14.25 -0.28
N SER A 457 -25.59 -15.50 0.03
CA SER A 457 -26.29 -16.33 1.02
C SER A 457 -26.24 -15.75 2.43
N HIS A 458 -25.09 -15.18 2.81
CA HIS A 458 -24.87 -14.64 4.16
C HIS A 458 -25.03 -13.11 4.25
N ARG A 459 -25.37 -12.45 3.13
CA ARG A 459 -25.51 -10.99 3.01
C ARG A 459 -24.27 -10.28 3.57
N LEU A 460 -23.11 -10.57 2.96
CA LEU A 460 -21.83 -9.96 3.32
C LEU A 460 -21.48 -8.74 2.46
N HIS A 461 -22.26 -8.47 1.43
CA HIS A 461 -22.00 -7.38 0.48
C HIS A 461 -22.12 -6.00 1.15
N PHE A 462 -21.46 -5.03 0.53
CA PHE A 462 -21.68 -3.62 0.80
C PHE A 462 -23.08 -3.20 0.30
N ASP A 463 -23.88 -2.62 1.20
CA ASP A 463 -25.21 -2.08 0.93
C ASP A 463 -25.08 -0.58 0.62
N THR A 464 -25.46 -0.19 -0.61
CA THR A 464 -25.36 1.20 -1.09
C THR A 464 -26.37 2.14 -0.45
N GLY A 465 -27.47 1.63 0.12
CA GLY A 465 -28.48 2.44 0.80
C GLY A 465 -28.04 2.87 2.19
N THR A 466 -27.46 1.93 2.95
CA THR A 466 -26.90 2.20 4.29
C THR A 466 -25.46 2.71 4.23
N GLU A 467 -24.77 2.49 3.11
CA GLU A 467 -23.34 2.72 2.92
C GLU A 467 -22.50 1.94 3.96
N THR A 468 -22.87 0.69 4.25
CA THR A 468 -22.19 -0.20 5.20
C THR A 468 -22.07 -1.62 4.63
N GLY A 469 -21.18 -2.45 5.19
CA GLY A 469 -20.93 -3.82 4.74
C GLY A 469 -19.51 -4.01 4.23
N THR A 470 -19.24 -5.12 3.55
CA THR A 470 -17.88 -5.48 3.12
C THR A 470 -17.69 -5.36 1.61
N VAL A 471 -16.60 -4.71 1.23
CA VAL A 471 -16.07 -4.74 -0.14
C VAL A 471 -14.88 -5.69 -0.20
N PHE A 472 -14.88 -6.60 -1.17
CA PHE A 472 -13.87 -7.65 -1.34
C PHE A 472 -12.88 -7.30 -2.47
N HIS A 473 -11.63 -7.70 -2.31
CA HIS A 473 -10.55 -7.51 -3.28
C HIS A 473 -9.52 -8.64 -3.16
N LEU A 474 -8.54 -8.71 -4.08
CA LEU A 474 -7.63 -9.86 -4.19
C LEU A 474 -8.39 -11.20 -4.29
N MET A 475 -9.53 -11.21 -4.99
CA MET A 475 -10.37 -12.40 -5.10
C MET A 475 -9.68 -13.50 -5.90
N GLY A 476 -8.78 -13.15 -6.83
CA GLY A 476 -7.96 -14.12 -7.53
C GLY A 476 -6.98 -14.88 -6.63
N CYS A 477 -6.60 -14.34 -5.47
CA CYS A 477 -5.74 -15.04 -4.50
C CYS A 477 -6.44 -16.21 -3.80
N LEU A 478 -7.78 -16.23 -3.78
CA LEU A 478 -8.53 -17.06 -2.84
C LEU A 478 -8.31 -18.56 -3.09
N SER A 479 -8.45 -19.00 -4.34
CA SER A 479 -8.41 -20.43 -4.68
C SER A 479 -7.03 -21.04 -4.41
N GLU A 480 -5.95 -20.41 -4.87
CA GLU A 480 -4.60 -20.97 -4.78
C GLU A 480 -3.98 -20.77 -3.39
N PHE A 481 -4.10 -19.56 -2.84
CA PHE A 481 -3.37 -19.17 -1.63
C PHE A 481 -4.26 -19.25 -0.38
N GLY A 482 -5.59 -19.21 -0.52
CA GLY A 482 -6.50 -19.08 0.63
C GLY A 482 -6.42 -17.68 1.24
N LYS A 483 -6.08 -16.70 0.41
CA LYS A 483 -5.87 -15.29 0.77
C LYS A 483 -6.95 -14.42 0.13
N LEU A 484 -7.50 -13.50 0.90
CA LEU A 484 -8.55 -12.59 0.47
C LEU A 484 -8.30 -11.20 1.07
N GLY A 485 -8.59 -10.17 0.29
CA GLY A 485 -8.63 -8.79 0.74
C GLY A 485 -10.07 -8.37 1.04
N LEU A 486 -10.26 -7.56 2.08
CA LEU A 486 -11.55 -6.99 2.39
C LEU A 486 -11.46 -5.62 3.07
N THR A 487 -12.47 -4.78 2.86
CA THR A 487 -12.71 -3.50 3.55
C THR A 487 -14.13 -3.53 4.13
N SER A 488 -14.24 -3.64 5.46
CA SER A 488 -15.52 -3.71 6.18
C SER A 488 -15.89 -2.33 6.74
N ILE A 489 -16.95 -1.72 6.22
CA ILE A 489 -17.36 -0.33 6.46
C ILE A 489 -18.58 -0.31 7.39
N GLY A 490 -18.54 0.53 8.43
CA GLY A 490 -19.65 0.77 9.36
C GLY A 490 -19.80 2.24 9.77
N ASP A 491 -20.87 2.54 10.51
CA ASP A 491 -21.19 3.88 11.08
C ASP A 491 -20.54 4.12 12.45
N SER A 492 -19.84 3.12 12.99
CA SER A 492 -19.05 3.21 14.22
C SER A 492 -17.85 2.26 14.17
N PRO A 493 -16.81 2.46 15.02
CA PRO A 493 -15.69 1.52 15.11
C PRO A 493 -16.15 0.10 15.43
N GLN A 494 -17.09 -0.05 16.37
CA GLN A 494 -17.61 -1.36 16.78
C GLN A 494 -18.35 -2.04 15.63
N GLN A 495 -19.21 -1.33 14.91
CA GLN A 495 -19.93 -1.92 13.78
C GLN A 495 -18.99 -2.36 12.66
N ALA A 496 -17.96 -1.59 12.35
CA ALA A 496 -16.95 -1.97 11.35
C ALA A 496 -16.21 -3.26 11.76
N GLU A 497 -15.85 -3.39 13.04
CA GLU A 497 -15.24 -4.61 13.58
C GLU A 497 -16.23 -5.79 13.57
N ASP A 498 -17.50 -5.59 13.93
CA ASP A 498 -18.51 -6.65 13.90
C ASP A 498 -18.75 -7.19 12.48
N ILE A 499 -18.79 -6.30 11.49
CA ILE A 499 -18.90 -6.67 10.06
C ILE A 499 -17.67 -7.48 9.63
N TYR A 500 -16.47 -7.01 10.01
CA TYR A 500 -15.21 -7.70 9.74
C TYR A 500 -15.20 -9.12 10.32
N GLN A 501 -15.56 -9.26 11.60
CA GLN A 501 -15.61 -10.55 12.29
C GLN A 501 -16.70 -11.47 11.72
N LYS A 502 -17.84 -10.93 11.27
CA LYS A 502 -18.89 -11.70 10.58
C LYS A 502 -18.35 -12.39 9.33
N VAL A 503 -17.60 -11.68 8.50
CA VAL A 503 -16.99 -12.26 7.29
C VAL A 503 -16.06 -13.42 7.64
N ILE A 504 -15.18 -13.23 8.63
CA ILE A 504 -14.26 -14.28 9.07
C ILE A 504 -15.04 -15.50 9.58
N LYS A 505 -16.04 -15.29 10.44
CA LYS A 505 -16.85 -16.37 10.99
C LYS A 505 -17.58 -17.16 9.91
N VAL A 506 -18.12 -16.48 8.90
CA VAL A 506 -18.81 -17.13 7.77
C VAL A 506 -17.82 -17.93 6.93
N LEU A 507 -16.71 -17.34 6.49
CA LEU A 507 -15.70 -18.06 5.71
C LEU A 507 -15.11 -19.24 6.48
N ASP A 508 -14.87 -19.10 7.79
CA ASP A 508 -14.47 -20.21 8.64
C ASP A 508 -15.55 -21.30 8.72
N GLY A 509 -16.84 -20.94 8.70
CA GLY A 509 -17.95 -21.88 8.71
C GLY A 509 -18.07 -22.68 7.42
N GLU A 510 -18.07 -21.99 6.28
CA GLU A 510 -18.16 -22.56 4.92
C GLU A 510 -16.96 -23.44 4.56
N THR A 511 -15.82 -23.24 5.23
CA THR A 511 -14.58 -24.00 5.00
C THR A 511 -14.22 -24.99 6.12
N LYS A 512 -15.13 -25.23 7.07
CA LYS A 512 -14.98 -26.38 7.97
C LYS A 512 -15.06 -27.65 7.14
N SER A 513 -14.00 -28.44 7.16
CA SER A 513 -13.96 -29.72 6.45
C SER A 513 -15.19 -30.57 6.79
N HIS A 514 -15.96 -30.97 5.79
CA HIS A 514 -16.87 -32.12 5.88
C HIS A 514 -16.08 -33.44 5.96
N HIS A 515 -15.04 -33.50 6.79
CA HIS A 515 -14.25 -34.73 7.00
C HIS A 515 -14.93 -35.72 7.95
N ASN A 516 -16.18 -35.46 8.37
CA ASN A 516 -17.04 -36.40 9.09
C ASN A 516 -18.54 -36.15 8.81
N ALA A 517 -18.94 -36.12 7.54
CA ALA A 517 -20.35 -36.23 7.17
C ALA A 517 -20.53 -37.35 6.13
N ALA A 518 -20.22 -38.57 6.56
CA ALA A 518 -21.02 -39.69 6.08
C ALA A 518 -22.43 -39.50 6.67
N ALA A 519 -23.40 -39.39 5.77
CA ALA A 519 -24.85 -39.28 6.01
C ALA A 519 -25.41 -37.91 6.44
N THR A 520 -26.55 -37.59 5.82
CA THR A 520 -27.46 -36.44 6.03
C THR A 520 -26.90 -35.07 5.64
N THR A 521 -27.28 -34.47 4.52
CA THR A 521 -28.65 -34.00 4.24
C THR A 521 -28.85 -33.83 2.74
N THR A 522 -30.02 -34.23 2.22
CA THR A 522 -30.52 -33.96 0.88
C THR A 522 -30.67 -32.45 0.66
N ALA A 523 -29.58 -31.77 0.30
CA ALA A 523 -29.68 -30.55 -0.49
C ALA A 523 -30.01 -31.01 -1.92
N GLN A 524 -31.19 -30.63 -2.41
CA GLN A 524 -31.50 -30.75 -3.83
C GLN A 524 -30.35 -30.09 -4.60
N GLN A 525 -29.54 -30.88 -5.29
CA GLN A 525 -28.66 -30.38 -6.32
C GLN A 525 -29.56 -29.67 -7.34
N ILE A 526 -29.59 -28.34 -7.27
CA ILE A 526 -30.08 -27.53 -8.38
C ILE A 526 -28.99 -27.67 -9.45
N ILE A 527 -29.12 -28.74 -10.24
CA ILE A 527 -28.34 -28.92 -11.45
C ILE A 527 -28.63 -27.69 -12.33
N PRO A 528 -27.61 -26.98 -12.85
CA PRO A 528 -27.84 -25.89 -13.77
C PRO A 528 -28.77 -26.35 -14.90
N PHE A 529 -29.78 -25.55 -15.22
CA PHE A 529 -30.86 -25.87 -16.16
C PHE A 529 -30.42 -26.32 -17.57
N GLY A 530 -29.12 -26.29 -17.91
CA GLY A 530 -28.55 -26.72 -19.19
C GLY A 530 -28.03 -28.17 -19.26
N TRP A 531 -28.07 -28.96 -18.17
CA TRP A 531 -27.58 -30.35 -18.15
C TRP A 531 -28.69 -31.38 -17.95
N ARG A 532 -29.88 -31.14 -18.52
CA ARG A 532 -30.75 -32.26 -18.85
C ARG A 532 -30.16 -32.89 -20.11
N LEU A 533 -29.43 -33.99 -19.92
CA LEU A 533 -29.22 -34.95 -21.00
C LEU A 533 -30.61 -35.24 -21.58
N GLU A 534 -30.83 -34.81 -22.82
CA GLU A 534 -31.92 -35.33 -23.64
C GLU A 534 -31.68 -36.83 -23.77
N GLY A 535 -32.32 -37.59 -22.88
CA GLY A 535 -32.48 -39.02 -23.02
C GLY A 535 -33.66 -39.27 -23.94
N GLY A 536 -33.37 -39.74 -25.15
CA GLY A 536 -34.29 -40.23 -26.16
C GLY A 536 -33.52 -40.89 -27.29
#